data_AF-A0A1T4XIX0-F1
#
_entry.id   AF-A0A1T4XIX0-F1
#
_cell.length_a   1.000
_cell.length_b   1.000
_cell.length_c   1.000
_cell.angle_alpha   90.00
_cell.angle_beta   90.00
_cell.angle_gamma   90.00
#
_symmetry.space_group_name_H-M   'P 1'
#
loop_
_entity.id
_entity.type
_entity.pdbx_description
1 polymer ?
#
loop_
_entity_poly.entity_id
_entity_poly.type
_entity_poly.pdbx_seq_one_letter_code
_entity_poly.pdbx_strand_id
1 'polypeptide(L)' 'MSATVETEQELTEEALAILRQHLPPHKVARLLSVWQIGKGDYTQDRDRLFTGDSVNSLFEEAAKYPSK' A
#
# COMPACT_ATOMS: atom_id res chain seq x y z
N MET A 1 1.14 -20.86 -23.62
CA MET A 1 1.96 -20.49 -22.44
C MET A 1 1.33 -19.26 -21.83
N SER A 2 0.89 -19.33 -20.58
CA SER A 2 0.42 -18.15 -19.84
C SER A 2 1.61 -17.63 -19.06
N ALA A 3 2.19 -16.51 -19.48
CA ALA A 3 3.18 -15.83 -18.66
C ALA A 3 2.43 -15.19 -17.48
N THR A 4 2.72 -15.65 -16.27
CA THR A 4 2.36 -14.91 -15.05
C THR A 4 3.20 -13.64 -15.05
N VAL A 5 2.58 -12.52 -15.43
CA VAL A 5 3.21 -11.20 -15.36
C VAL A 5 3.23 -10.81 -13.89
N GLU A 6 4.44 -10.61 -13.35
CA GLU A 6 4.64 -10.08 -12.01
C GLU A 6 3.94 -8.73 -11.89
N THR A 7 3.20 -8.54 -10.81
CA THR A 7 2.48 -7.30 -10.57
C THR A 7 3.44 -6.20 -10.12
N GLU A 8 3.10 -4.95 -10.43
CA GLU A 8 3.84 -3.78 -9.92
C GLU A 8 3.98 -3.79 -8.38
N GLN A 9 3.01 -4.40 -7.69
CA GLN A 9 3.03 -4.57 -6.24
C GLN A 9 4.12 -5.56 -5.81
N GLU A 10 4.18 -6.74 -6.42
CA GLU A 10 5.20 -7.76 -6.13
C GLU A 10 6.62 -7.21 -6.39
N LEU A 11 6.81 -6.52 -7.52
CA LEU A 11 8.07 -5.86 -7.86
C LEU A 11 8.46 -4.80 -6.82
N THR A 12 7.49 -4.01 -6.34
CA THR A 12 7.73 -2.98 -5.32
C THR A 12 8.13 -3.60 -3.97
N GLU A 13 7.49 -4.71 -3.58
CA GLU A 13 7.78 -5.42 -2.35
C GLU A 13 9.19 -6.03 -2.36
N GLU A 14 9.59 -6.63 -3.49
CA GLU A 14 10.95 -7.18 -3.68
C GLU A 14 12.01 -6.06 -3.62
N ALA A 15 11.80 -4.96 -4.35
CA ALA A 15 12.71 -3.83 -4.34
C ALA A 15 12.91 -3.25 -2.93
N LEU A 16 11.81 -3.11 -2.17
CA LEU A 16 11.85 -2.66 -0.78
C LEU A 16 12.61 -3.64 0.12
N ALA A 17 12.48 -4.95 -0.10
CA ALA A 17 13.21 -5.96 0.66
C ALA A 17 14.72 -5.84 0.46
N ILE A 18 15.16 -5.70 -0.80
CA ILE A 18 16.58 -5.50 -1.14
C ILE A 18 17.11 -4.21 -0.51
N LEU A 19 16.38 -3.10 -0.64
CA LEU A 19 16.79 -1.81 -0.09
C LEU A 19 16.97 -1.86 1.43
N ARG A 20 16.09 -2.56 2.15
CA ARG A 20 16.20 -2.72 3.62
C ARG A 20 17.39 -3.58 4.04
N GLN A 21 17.85 -4.51 3.20
CA GLN A 21 19.03 -5.33 3.48
C GLN A 21 20.34 -4.54 3.34
N HIS A 22 20.37 -3.57 2.42
CA HIS A 22 21.60 -2.87 2.05
C HIS A 22 21.70 -1.43 2.54
N LEU A 23 20.59 -0.83 2.99
CA LEU A 23 20.56 0.56 3.45
C LEU A 23 20.00 0.67 4.87
N PRO A 24 20.54 1.60 5.69
CA PRO A 24 19.95 1.89 6.98
C PRO A 24 18.54 2.49 6.82
N PRO A 25 17.63 2.27 7.78
CA PRO A 25 16.22 2.64 7.66
C PRO A 25 15.96 4.11 7.27
N HIS A 26 16.75 5.05 7.78
CA HIS A 26 16.59 6.48 7.47
C HIS A 26 16.90 6.82 5.99
N LYS A 27 17.81 6.07 5.34
CA LYS A 27 18.10 6.26 3.91
C LYS A 27 17.00 5.66 3.04
N VAL A 28 16.47 4.50 3.41
CA VAL A 28 15.31 3.90 2.76
C VAL A 28 14.11 4.84 2.83
N ALA A 29 13.77 5.34 4.02
CA ALA A 29 12.67 6.29 4.21
C ALA A 29 12.84 7.58 3.38
N ARG A 30 14.05 8.14 3.33
CA ARG A 30 14.35 9.31 2.49
C ARG A 30 14.18 9.00 1.00
N LEU A 31 14.62 7.83 0.54
CA LEU A 31 14.49 7.42 -0.86
C LEU A 31 13.02 7.27 -1.27
N LEU A 32 12.21 6.58 -0.46
CA LEU A 32 10.77 6.43 -0.71
C LEU A 32 10.05 7.79 -0.76
N SER A 33 10.43 8.70 0.15
CA SER A 33 9.91 10.07 0.14
C SER A 33 10.26 10.82 -1.13
N VAL A 34 11.51 10.73 -1.62
CA VAL A 34 11.95 11.37 -2.87
C VAL A 34 11.21 10.78 -4.06
N TRP A 35 11.10 9.45 -4.14
CA TRP A 35 10.38 8.75 -5.20
C TRP A 35 8.85 8.89 -5.13
N GLN A 36 8.34 9.61 -4.12
CA GLN A 36 6.91 9.78 -3.89
C GLN A 36 6.16 8.44 -3.73
N ILE A 37 6.87 7.36 -3.35
CA ILE A 37 6.24 6.07 -3.08
C ILE A 37 5.37 6.21 -1.84
N GLY A 38 4.10 5.83 -1.95
CA GLY A 38 3.10 6.02 -0.90
C GLY A 38 2.53 7.44 -0.83
N LYS A 39 2.81 8.30 -1.82
CA LYS A 39 2.06 9.55 -1.98
C LYS A 39 0.83 9.29 -2.85
N GLY A 40 -0.32 9.31 -2.21
CA GLY A 40 -1.62 9.45 -2.84
C GLY A 40 -2.37 10.60 -2.16
N ASP A 41 -3.39 11.13 -2.81
CA ASP A 41 -4.32 12.01 -2.12
C ASP A 41 -5.25 11.13 -1.29
N TYR A 42 -4.84 10.83 -0.06
CA TYR A 42 -5.62 10.01 0.86
C TYR A 42 -7.06 10.54 0.99
N THR A 43 -7.27 11.85 0.91
CA THR A 43 -8.61 12.44 1.01
C THR A 43 -9.42 12.10 -0.22
N GLN A 44 -8.86 12.29 -1.41
CA GLN A 44 -9.52 11.93 -2.67
C GLN A 44 -9.77 10.42 -2.80
N ASP A 45 -8.80 9.61 -2.40
CA ASP A 45 -8.92 8.15 -2.45
C ASP A 45 -9.94 7.65 -1.43
N ARG A 46 -9.93 8.16 -0.20
CA ARG A 46 -10.96 7.87 0.82
C ARG A 46 -12.33 8.24 0.29
N ASP A 47 -12.48 9.45 -0.25
CA ASP A 47 -13.76 9.93 -0.75
C ASP A 47 -14.22 9.03 -1.91
N ARG A 48 -13.36 8.72 -2.88
CA ARG A 48 -13.70 7.82 -4.00
C ARG A 48 -14.11 6.42 -3.54
N LEU A 49 -13.38 5.84 -2.59
CA LEU A 49 -13.55 4.44 -2.19
C LEU A 49 -14.74 4.24 -1.24
N PHE A 50 -15.08 5.24 -0.43
CA PHE A 50 -16.07 5.12 0.64
C PHE A 50 -17.21 6.14 0.50
N THR A 51 -17.43 6.68 -0.70
CA THR A 51 -18.56 7.58 -0.96
C THR A 51 -19.86 6.86 -0.66
N GLY A 52 -20.65 7.42 0.26
CA GLY A 52 -21.96 6.89 0.64
C GLY A 52 -21.92 5.93 1.83
N ASP A 53 -20.73 5.52 2.27
CA ASP A 53 -20.56 4.69 3.45
C ASP A 53 -20.39 5.54 4.72
N SER A 54 -20.86 4.97 5.83
CA SER A 54 -20.66 5.53 7.16
C SER A 54 -19.54 4.79 7.87
N VAL A 55 -18.96 5.43 8.90
CA VAL A 55 -17.97 4.75 9.76
C VAL A 55 -18.51 3.44 10.33
N ASN A 56 -19.80 3.37 10.68
CA ASN A 56 -20.42 2.15 11.20
C ASN A 56 -20.52 1.05 10.13
N SER A 57 -20.93 1.37 8.91
CA SER A 57 -21.03 0.36 7.84
C SER A 57 -19.67 -0.20 7.46
N LEU A 58 -18.65 0.66 7.39
CA LEU A 58 -17.27 0.23 7.14
C LEU A 58 -16.73 -0.64 8.28
N PHE A 59 -17.05 -0.31 9.54
CA PHE A 59 -16.65 -1.12 10.69
C PHE A 59 -17.32 -2.50 10.68
N GLU A 60 -18.62 -2.56 10.43
CA GLU A 60 -19.37 -3.82 10.31
C GLU A 60 -18.84 -4.69 9.16
N GLU A 61 -18.43 -4.07 8.05
CA GLU A 61 -17.82 -4.77 6.92
C GLU A 61 -16.44 -5.32 7.26
N ALA A 62 -15.56 -4.52 7.87
CA ALA A 62 -14.24 -4.96 8.31
C ALA A 62 -14.32 -6.11 9.33
N ALA A 63 -15.30 -6.07 10.23
CA ALA A 63 -15.52 -7.11 11.25
C ALA A 63 -15.91 -8.48 10.67
N LYS A 64 -16.32 -8.57 9.41
CA LYS A 64 -16.61 -9.86 8.73
C LYS A 64 -15.34 -10.67 8.47
N TYR A 65 -14.18 -10.02 8.44
CA TYR A 65 -12.89 -10.66 8.21
C TYR A 65 -12.09 -10.67 9.51
N PRO A 66 -11.95 -11.83 10.18
CA PRO A 66 -11.23 -11.90 11.44
C PRO A 66 -9.75 -11.54 11.22
N SER A 67 -9.21 -10.71 12.11
CA SER A 67 -7.76 -10.46 12.19
C SER A 67 -7.03 -11.78 12.47
N LYS A 68 -6.07 -12.12 11.62
CA LYS A 68 -5.18 -13.28 11.80
C LYS A 68 -4.36 -13.20 13.09
#